data_AF-A0A2P9FD20-F1
#
_entry.id   AF-A0A2P9FD20-F1
#
_cell.length_a   1.000
_cell.length_b   1.000
_cell.length_c   1.000
_cell.angle_alpha   90.00
_cell.angle_beta   90.00
_cell.angle_gamma   90.00
#
_symmetry.space_group_name_H-M   'P 1'
#
loop_
_entity.id
_entity.type
_entity.pdbx_description
1 polymer ?
#
loop_
_entity_poly.entity_id
_entity_poly.type
_entity_poly.pdbx_seq_one_letter_code
_entity_poly.pdbx_strand_id
1 'polypeptide(L)'
;MRGLRRAGRRRSLAGVLAAAAFMGAGLSSTAAYATEAAPRGVAPQLGIQFNADGDAGQCGGRTGEQWAASPDWTQAIRFDTDGRSGGCQLAFGVYDPDRALAGASINYSLRPSAGGDAGQCGSQQGNNAVPILPIPVFGQAVRVDTDGRPGWCDLTFTVTGNIVLDVQFFPDGDAGQCPDALPAGQHRSAFAGTPVTVKVDADNRAGGCQFLMRLRHF
;
A
#
# COMPACT_ATOMS: atom_id res chain seq x y z
N MET A 1 6.24 -3.72 -86.95
CA MET A 1 6.35 -2.37 -87.52
C MET A 1 7.49 -1.64 -86.82
N ARG A 2 8.34 -0.97 -87.61
CA ARG A 2 9.20 0.21 -87.30
C ARG A 2 9.83 0.25 -85.89
N GLY A 3 11.14 0.29 -85.70
CA GLY A 3 12.27 0.70 -86.55
C GLY A 3 13.35 1.21 -85.57
N LEU A 4 14.56 0.66 -85.59
CA LEU A 4 15.74 1.26 -86.25
C LEU A 4 16.13 2.61 -85.64
N ARG A 5 17.22 2.73 -84.88
CA ARG A 5 18.63 3.02 -85.30
C ARG A 5 19.24 3.85 -84.15
N ARG A 6 20.53 4.03 -83.87
CA ARG A 6 21.87 3.78 -84.44
C ARG A 6 22.81 4.17 -83.27
N ALA A 7 23.80 3.38 -82.89
CA ALA A 7 25.18 3.39 -83.38
C ALA A 7 25.95 4.73 -83.25
N GLY A 8 26.97 4.70 -82.38
CA GLY A 8 28.26 5.40 -82.53
C GLY A 8 28.37 6.82 -81.97
N ARG A 9 29.54 7.39 -81.66
CA ARG A 9 30.95 6.95 -81.59
C ARG A 9 31.74 8.21 -81.19
N ARG A 10 32.84 8.08 -80.41
CA ARG A 10 33.95 9.07 -80.18
C ARG A 10 33.61 10.31 -79.33
N ARG A 11 34.55 11.00 -78.67
CA ARG A 11 35.95 10.81 -78.21
C ARG A 11 36.21 12.01 -77.28
N SER A 12 36.99 11.74 -76.23
CA SER A 12 37.96 12.57 -75.48
C SER A 12 37.90 14.10 -75.46
N LEU A 13 38.20 14.61 -74.25
CA LEU A 13 38.93 15.84 -73.82
C LEU A 13 38.06 16.56 -72.77
N ALA A 14 38.54 17.19 -71.70
CA ALA A 14 39.80 17.31 -70.99
C ALA A 14 39.49 18.27 -69.81
N GLY A 15 40.23 18.17 -68.70
CA GLY A 15 40.19 19.16 -67.62
C GLY A 15 38.98 19.03 -66.69
N VAL A 16 39.06 19.19 -65.38
CA VAL A 16 40.03 19.91 -64.55
C VAL A 16 40.08 19.19 -63.20
N LEU A 17 41.29 19.00 -62.69
CA LEU A 17 41.56 18.66 -61.29
C LEU A 17 41.01 19.79 -60.39
N ALA A 18 39.97 19.49 -59.62
CA ALA A 18 39.65 20.26 -58.42
C ALA A 18 39.87 19.33 -57.22
N ALA A 19 41.06 19.45 -56.64
CA ALA A 19 41.35 18.90 -55.33
C ALA A 19 40.54 19.68 -54.29
N ALA A 20 39.38 19.16 -53.92
CA ALA A 20 38.68 19.59 -52.72
C ALA A 20 39.24 18.77 -51.55
N ALA A 21 40.14 19.39 -50.79
CA ALA A 21 40.55 18.91 -49.48
C ALA A 21 39.32 18.95 -48.55
N PHE A 22 38.61 17.83 -48.42
CA PHE A 22 37.70 17.64 -47.30
C PHE A 22 38.56 17.39 -46.07
N MET A 23 38.60 18.40 -45.20
CA MET A 23 39.07 18.23 -43.83
C MET A 23 38.23 17.10 -43.21
N GLY A 24 38.88 15.98 -42.92
CA GLY A 24 38.29 14.92 -42.11
C GLY A 24 38.02 15.46 -40.72
N ALA A 25 36.82 16.01 -40.51
CA ALA A 25 36.26 16.09 -39.17
C ALA A 25 36.06 14.63 -38.74
N GLY A 26 36.96 14.15 -37.87
CA GLY A 26 36.79 12.88 -37.18
C GLY A 26 35.48 12.92 -36.42
N LEU A 27 34.43 12.35 -37.02
CA LEU A 27 33.20 12.00 -36.34
C LEU A 27 33.52 10.81 -35.44
N SER A 28 34.11 11.10 -34.28
CA SER A 28 34.14 10.17 -33.15
C SER A 28 32.68 9.92 -32.76
N SER A 29 32.09 8.91 -33.37
CA SER A 29 30.75 8.44 -33.02
C SER A 29 30.87 7.76 -31.67
N THR A 30 30.71 8.52 -30.59
CA THR A 30 30.49 7.94 -29.27
C THR A 30 29.15 7.22 -29.34
N ALA A 31 29.18 5.89 -29.48
CA ALA A 31 28.00 5.08 -29.25
C ALA A 31 27.58 5.31 -27.81
N ALA A 32 26.51 6.07 -27.62
CA ALA A 32 25.83 6.15 -26.34
C ALA A 32 25.09 4.83 -26.15
N TYR A 33 25.71 3.90 -25.42
CA TYR A 33 24.98 2.76 -24.90
C TYR A 33 23.97 3.33 -23.89
N ALA A 34 22.69 3.31 -24.26
CA ALA A 34 21.63 3.55 -23.31
C ALA A 34 21.74 2.47 -22.25
N THR A 35 22.17 2.82 -21.05
CA THR A 35 22.08 1.93 -19.90
C THR A 35 20.60 1.69 -19.66
N GLU A 36 20.14 0.49 -19.94
CA GLU A 36 18.79 0.07 -19.60
C GLU A 36 18.64 0.28 -18.09
N ALA A 37 17.70 1.15 -17.69
CA ALA A 37 17.42 1.35 -16.28
C ALA A 37 17.06 -0.01 -15.69
N ALA A 38 17.73 -0.41 -14.60
CA ALA A 38 17.39 -1.64 -13.91
C ALA A 38 15.87 -1.68 -13.66
N PRO A 39 15.21 -2.83 -13.88
CA PRO A 39 13.78 -2.92 -13.61
C PRO A 39 13.52 -2.44 -12.19
N ARG A 40 12.62 -1.45 -12.04
CA ARG A 40 12.21 -1.01 -10.71
C ARG A 40 11.61 -2.22 -10.02
N GLY A 41 12.12 -2.54 -8.83
CA GLY A 41 11.55 -3.61 -8.01
C GLY A 41 10.05 -3.40 -7.82
N VAL A 42 9.31 -4.49 -7.66
CA VAL A 42 7.88 -4.47 -7.37
C VAL A 42 7.70 -3.84 -5.99
N ALA A 43 6.92 -2.75 -5.93
CA ALA A 43 6.65 -2.07 -4.68
C ALA A 43 5.98 -3.04 -3.68
N PRO A 44 6.44 -3.10 -2.41
CA PRO A 44 5.78 -3.89 -1.37
C PRO A 44 4.33 -3.47 -1.21
N GLN A 45 3.45 -4.42 -0.89
CA GLN A 45 2.02 -4.17 -0.74
C GLN A 45 1.56 -4.40 0.71
N LEU A 46 0.84 -3.45 1.27
CA LEU A 46 0.16 -3.60 2.57
C LEU A 46 -1.20 -4.27 2.37
N GLY A 47 -1.42 -5.35 3.11
CA GLY A 47 -2.66 -6.11 3.11
C GLY A 47 -3.48 -5.89 4.37
N ILE A 48 -4.80 -5.83 4.20
CA ILE A 48 -5.76 -5.98 5.31
C ILE A 48 -6.77 -7.08 4.92
N GLN A 49 -6.92 -8.08 5.78
CA GLN A 49 -8.00 -9.05 5.77
C GLN A 49 -9.03 -8.63 6.81
N PHE A 50 -10.30 -8.58 6.43
CA PHE A 50 -11.38 -8.16 7.29
C PHE A 50 -12.61 -9.04 7.06
N ASN A 51 -13.11 -9.64 8.13
CA ASN A 51 -14.22 -10.57 8.07
C ASN A 51 -15.22 -10.24 9.17
N ALA A 52 -16.49 -10.12 8.79
CA ALA A 52 -17.56 -10.02 9.75
C ALA A 52 -17.67 -11.34 10.52
N ASP A 53 -17.80 -11.23 11.82
CA ASP A 53 -18.11 -12.35 12.72
C ASP A 53 -19.54 -12.15 13.22
N GLY A 54 -20.51 -12.85 12.61
CA GLY A 54 -21.94 -12.59 12.82
C GLY A 54 -22.53 -11.71 11.71
N ASP A 55 -23.09 -10.55 12.06
CA ASP A 55 -23.73 -9.66 11.09
C ASP A 55 -22.73 -9.05 10.10
N ALA A 56 -22.99 -9.19 8.80
CA ALA A 56 -22.09 -8.72 7.73
C ALA A 56 -21.81 -7.21 7.80
N GLY A 57 -22.73 -6.43 8.37
CA GLY A 57 -22.59 -4.98 8.52
C GLY A 57 -21.51 -4.55 9.49
N GLN A 58 -21.03 -5.42 10.40
CA GLN A 58 -20.05 -5.07 11.43
C GLN A 58 -18.68 -4.65 10.88
N CYS A 59 -18.34 -5.12 9.68
CA CYS A 59 -17.18 -4.66 8.91
C CYS A 59 -17.60 -3.75 7.72
N GLY A 60 -18.70 -3.00 7.85
CA GLY A 60 -19.21 -2.11 6.81
C GLY A 60 -19.91 -2.82 5.65
N GLY A 61 -20.42 -4.04 5.88
CA GLY A 61 -21.13 -4.82 4.84
C GLY A 61 -20.20 -5.49 3.83
N ARG A 62 -18.89 -5.51 4.08
CA ARG A 62 -17.88 -6.11 3.21
C ARG A 62 -17.03 -7.10 4.00
N THR A 63 -16.63 -8.18 3.34
CA THR A 63 -15.64 -9.14 3.85
C THR A 63 -14.63 -9.48 2.76
N GLY A 64 -13.44 -9.90 3.17
CA GLY A 64 -12.39 -10.37 2.28
C GLY A 64 -11.04 -9.72 2.55
N GLU A 65 -10.27 -9.57 1.49
CA GLU A 65 -8.88 -9.14 1.55
C GLU A 65 -8.65 -7.99 0.56
N GLN A 66 -7.75 -7.09 0.92
CA GLN A 66 -7.30 -6.03 0.04
C GLN A 66 -5.80 -5.86 0.18
N TRP A 67 -5.16 -5.42 -0.90
CA TRP A 67 -3.72 -5.13 -0.98
C TRP A 67 -3.51 -3.79 -1.66
N ALA A 68 -2.71 -2.92 -1.06
CA ALA A 68 -2.33 -1.62 -1.62
C ALA A 68 -0.82 -1.54 -1.77
N ALA A 69 -0.33 -1.22 -2.97
CA ALA A 69 1.09 -1.02 -3.22
C ALA A 69 1.59 0.20 -2.46
N SER A 70 2.81 0.17 -1.90
CA SER A 70 3.42 1.37 -1.31
C SER A 70 3.71 2.41 -2.40
N PRO A 71 3.33 3.70 -2.25
CA PRO A 71 2.75 4.35 -1.07
C PRO A 71 1.24 4.66 -1.21
N ASP A 72 0.48 3.79 -1.84
CA ASP A 72 -0.96 3.94 -1.99
C ASP A 72 -1.70 3.59 -0.68
N TRP A 73 -2.86 4.21 -0.50
CA TRP A 73 -3.77 3.91 0.61
C TRP A 73 -4.57 2.64 0.31
N THR A 74 -4.85 1.86 1.34
CA THR A 74 -5.90 0.84 1.30
C THR A 74 -7.26 1.50 1.07
N GLN A 75 -8.25 0.72 0.61
CA GLN A 75 -9.64 1.14 0.69
C GLN A 75 -10.08 1.22 2.16
N ALA A 76 -11.06 2.09 2.42
CA ALA A 76 -11.62 2.22 3.76
C ALA A 76 -12.36 0.96 4.20
N ILE A 77 -12.08 0.54 5.43
CA ILE A 77 -12.85 -0.44 6.19
C ILE A 77 -13.65 0.33 7.22
N ARG A 78 -14.93 -0.01 7.36
CA ARG A 78 -15.80 0.58 8.38
C ARG A 78 -15.95 -0.40 9.54
N PHE A 79 -15.60 0.03 10.74
CA PHE A 79 -16.08 -0.59 11.97
C PHE A 79 -17.47 -0.05 12.23
N ASP A 80 -18.49 -0.88 12.05
CA ASP A 80 -19.86 -0.50 12.38
C ASP A 80 -20.13 -0.89 13.83
N THR A 81 -20.68 0.02 14.63
CA THR A 81 -20.82 -0.18 16.08
C THR A 81 -22.27 -0.05 16.53
N ASP A 82 -23.23 -0.22 15.62
CA ASP A 82 -24.67 -0.01 15.85
C ASP A 82 -25.38 -1.15 16.60
N GLY A 83 -24.63 -1.94 17.39
CA GLY A 83 -25.18 -2.88 18.39
C GLY A 83 -25.73 -4.18 17.88
N ARG A 84 -25.55 -4.47 16.60
CA ARG A 84 -25.83 -5.81 16.09
C ARG A 84 -24.92 -6.80 16.81
N SER A 85 -25.35 -8.06 16.90
CA SER A 85 -24.50 -9.10 17.47
C SER A 85 -23.34 -9.39 16.54
N GLY A 86 -22.15 -9.57 17.10
CA GLY A 86 -20.98 -9.95 16.33
C GLY A 86 -19.88 -8.89 16.36
N GLY A 87 -19.02 -8.91 15.35
CA GLY A 87 -17.88 -8.00 15.33
C GLY A 87 -17.13 -8.01 14.01
N CYS A 88 -15.97 -7.35 14.03
CA CYS A 88 -15.07 -7.32 12.90
C CYS A 88 -13.73 -7.97 13.25
N GLN A 89 -13.38 -9.01 12.50
CA GLN A 89 -12.08 -9.65 12.56
C GLN A 89 -11.11 -8.96 11.61
N LEU A 90 -9.88 -8.73 12.05
CA LEU A 90 -8.84 -8.05 11.29
C LEU A 90 -7.54 -8.86 11.32
N ALA A 91 -6.90 -9.02 10.17
CA ALA A 91 -5.52 -9.47 10.08
C ALA A 91 -4.76 -8.60 9.08
N PHE A 92 -3.45 -8.48 9.28
CA PHE A 92 -2.57 -7.64 8.48
C PHE A 92 -1.47 -8.48 7.84
N GLY A 93 -0.99 -8.07 6.67
CA GLY A 93 0.12 -8.71 5.97
C GLY A 93 0.89 -7.70 5.13
N VAL A 94 2.13 -8.01 4.77
CA VAL A 94 2.92 -7.28 3.78
C VAL A 94 3.50 -8.26 2.77
N TYR A 95 3.13 -8.08 1.51
CA TYR A 95 3.70 -8.80 0.38
C TYR A 95 4.90 -8.02 -0.16
N ASP A 96 6.09 -8.57 0.02
CA ASP A 96 7.38 -7.96 -0.35
C ASP A 96 8.21 -8.94 -1.21
N PRO A 97 7.87 -9.10 -2.50
CA PRO A 97 8.48 -10.10 -3.37
C PRO A 97 9.99 -9.91 -3.56
N ASP A 98 10.44 -8.65 -3.60
CA ASP A 98 11.83 -8.29 -3.85
C ASP A 98 12.63 -8.09 -2.55
N ARG A 99 12.00 -8.32 -1.39
CA ARG A 99 12.60 -8.15 -0.06
C ARG A 99 13.13 -6.73 0.18
N ALA A 100 12.46 -5.73 -0.37
CA ALA A 100 12.81 -4.33 -0.22
C ALA A 100 12.72 -3.86 1.25
N LEU A 101 11.98 -4.57 2.09
CA LEU A 101 11.75 -4.23 3.49
C LEU A 101 12.60 -5.09 4.45
N ALA A 102 13.68 -5.69 3.97
CA ALA A 102 14.57 -6.50 4.80
C ALA A 102 15.03 -5.72 6.05
N GLY A 103 14.80 -6.32 7.23
CA GLY A 103 15.14 -5.70 8.53
C GLY A 103 14.08 -4.75 9.08
N ALA A 104 12.99 -4.48 8.36
CA ALA A 104 11.82 -3.81 8.90
C ALA A 104 10.90 -4.78 9.64
N SER A 105 10.09 -4.24 10.55
CA SER A 105 9.04 -5.01 11.24
C SER A 105 7.82 -4.14 11.51
N ILE A 106 6.64 -4.74 11.44
CA ILE A 106 5.40 -4.14 11.95
C ILE A 106 4.80 -5.13 12.96
N ASN A 107 4.41 -4.64 14.13
CA ASN A 107 3.60 -5.39 15.08
C ASN A 107 2.33 -4.61 15.41
N TYR A 108 1.26 -5.33 15.74
CA TYR A 108 0.01 -4.75 16.21
C TYR A 108 -0.48 -5.46 17.47
N SER A 109 -1.26 -4.76 18.27
CA SER A 109 -1.97 -5.36 19.40
C SER A 109 -3.36 -4.79 19.51
N LEU A 110 -4.31 -5.62 19.95
CA LEU A 110 -5.66 -5.20 20.30
C LEU A 110 -5.84 -5.45 21.81
N ARG A 111 -6.18 -4.41 22.57
CA ARG A 111 -6.33 -4.50 24.03
C ARG A 111 -7.58 -3.75 24.48
N PRO A 112 -8.30 -4.24 25.49
CA PRO A 112 -9.39 -3.49 26.08
C PRO A 112 -8.86 -2.24 26.78
N SER A 113 -9.66 -1.18 26.75
CA SER A 113 -9.44 0.02 27.53
C SER A 113 -9.43 -0.28 29.04
N ALA A 114 -8.80 0.59 29.82
CA ALA A 114 -8.76 0.42 31.27
C ALA A 114 -10.19 0.41 31.85
N GLY A 115 -10.56 -0.71 32.48
CA GLY A 115 -11.91 -0.91 33.02
C GLY A 115 -12.98 -1.33 31.99
N GLY A 116 -12.61 -1.50 30.71
CA GLY A 116 -13.48 -2.02 29.67
C GLY A 116 -13.64 -3.55 29.71
N ASP A 117 -14.68 -4.06 29.06
CA ASP A 117 -14.92 -5.50 28.95
C ASP A 117 -13.94 -6.16 27.98
N ALA A 118 -13.12 -7.09 28.49
CA ALA A 118 -12.11 -7.78 27.70
C ALA A 118 -12.70 -8.62 26.55
N GLY A 119 -13.95 -9.08 26.66
CA GLY A 119 -14.66 -9.80 25.60
C GLY A 119 -14.82 -8.96 24.34
N GLN A 120 -14.79 -7.63 24.44
CA GLN A 120 -14.89 -6.75 23.29
C GLN A 120 -13.68 -6.80 22.36
N CYS A 121 -12.52 -7.20 22.86
CA CYS A 121 -11.29 -7.23 22.07
C CYS A 121 -10.86 -8.66 21.71
N GLY A 122 -11.81 -9.60 21.77
CA GLY A 122 -11.57 -11.02 21.53
C GLY A 122 -10.56 -11.63 22.49
N SER A 123 -10.14 -12.87 22.22
CA SER A 123 -9.15 -13.58 23.04
C SER A 123 -7.70 -13.33 22.63
N GLN A 124 -7.47 -12.81 21.42
CA GLN A 124 -6.16 -12.61 20.81
C GLN A 124 -5.55 -11.27 21.24
N GLN A 125 -5.54 -11.02 22.55
CA GLN A 125 -5.02 -9.81 23.16
C GLN A 125 -3.52 -9.96 23.37
N GLY A 126 -2.72 -9.19 22.63
CA GLY A 126 -1.27 -9.32 22.67
C GLY A 126 -0.58 -8.72 21.46
N ASN A 127 0.74 -8.82 21.41
CA ASN A 127 1.52 -8.33 20.28
C ASN A 127 1.59 -9.40 19.19
N ASN A 128 1.04 -9.09 18.03
CA ASN A 128 1.02 -9.92 16.84
C ASN A 128 1.95 -9.30 15.80
N ALA A 129 2.78 -10.13 15.17
CA ALA A 129 3.61 -9.68 14.06
C ALA A 129 2.79 -9.63 12.77
N VAL A 130 2.99 -8.57 11.98
CA VAL A 130 2.57 -8.55 10.58
C VAL A 130 3.62 -9.30 9.76
N PRO A 131 3.26 -10.40 9.07
CA PRO A 131 4.21 -11.08 8.20
C PRO A 131 4.64 -10.15 7.06
N ILE A 132 5.95 -9.99 6.89
CA ILE A 132 6.56 -9.30 5.74
C ILE A 132 7.28 -10.38 4.94
N LEU A 133 6.64 -10.87 3.87
CA LEU A 133 7.07 -12.08 3.16
C LEU A 133 6.94 -11.92 1.63
N PRO A 134 7.71 -12.70 0.85
CA PRO A 134 7.62 -12.68 -0.61
C PRO A 134 6.39 -13.45 -1.15
N ILE A 135 5.41 -13.73 -0.30
CA ILE A 135 4.12 -14.33 -0.63
C ILE A 135 3.02 -13.58 0.14
N PRO A 136 1.83 -13.37 -0.47
CA PRO A 136 0.75 -12.65 0.18
C PRO A 136 0.10 -13.51 1.26
N VAL A 137 0.45 -13.26 2.53
CA VAL A 137 -0.11 -13.97 3.69
C VAL A 137 -0.46 -12.98 4.80
N PHE A 138 -1.46 -13.35 5.60
CA PHE A 138 -1.93 -12.57 6.74
C PHE A 138 -1.46 -13.18 8.07
N GLY A 139 -1.26 -12.31 9.06
CA GLY A 139 -0.91 -12.69 10.43
C GLY A 139 -2.12 -13.17 11.26
N GLN A 140 -1.97 -13.08 12.59
CA GLN A 140 -3.01 -13.50 13.54
C GLN A 140 -4.24 -12.60 13.53
N ALA A 141 -5.42 -13.13 13.25
CA ALA A 141 -6.63 -12.33 13.32
C ALA A 141 -6.92 -11.85 14.76
N VAL A 142 -7.23 -10.57 14.91
CA VAL A 142 -7.81 -9.99 16.14
C VAL A 142 -9.27 -9.67 15.90
N ARG A 143 -10.08 -9.60 16.96
CA ARG A 143 -11.53 -9.40 16.85
C ARG A 143 -11.97 -8.21 17.69
N VAL A 144 -12.72 -7.30 17.07
CA VAL A 144 -13.47 -6.25 17.76
C VAL A 144 -14.94 -6.67 17.81
N ASP A 145 -15.44 -7.00 19.01
CA ASP A 145 -16.87 -7.15 19.30
C ASP A 145 -17.51 -5.77 19.42
N THR A 146 -18.73 -5.61 18.92
CA THR A 146 -19.46 -4.34 18.99
C THR A 146 -20.82 -4.50 19.70
N ASP A 147 -20.97 -5.57 20.49
CA ASP A 147 -22.22 -5.98 21.15
C ASP A 147 -22.68 -5.11 22.35
N GLY A 148 -22.16 -3.89 22.51
CA GLY A 148 -22.72 -2.87 23.42
C GLY A 148 -22.24 -2.91 24.86
N ARG A 149 -21.23 -3.72 25.18
CA ARG A 149 -20.56 -3.68 26.49
C ARG A 149 -19.78 -2.36 26.65
N PRO A 150 -19.51 -1.92 27.89
CA PRO A 150 -18.76 -0.69 28.10
C PRO A 150 -17.27 -0.89 27.80
N GLY A 151 -16.68 0.08 27.11
CA GLY A 151 -15.25 0.12 26.82
C GLY A 151 -14.98 0.31 25.33
N TRP A 152 -13.69 0.25 24.98
CA TRP A 152 -13.24 0.27 23.59
C TRP A 152 -12.02 -0.62 23.45
N CYS A 153 -11.67 -0.93 22.21
CA CYS A 153 -10.43 -1.63 21.90
C CYS A 153 -9.36 -0.68 21.37
N ASP A 154 -8.21 -0.67 22.04
CA ASP A 154 -7.00 0.01 21.60
C ASP A 154 -6.27 -0.87 20.58
N LEU A 155 -6.41 -0.55 19.29
CA LEU A 155 -5.62 -1.15 18.21
C LEU A 155 -4.35 -0.33 18.01
N THR A 156 -3.22 -0.88 18.46
CA THR A 156 -1.93 -0.19 18.46
C THR A 156 -0.98 -0.83 17.45
N PHE A 157 -0.35 -0.01 16.60
CA PHE A 157 0.70 -0.40 15.66
C PHE A 157 2.05 0.14 16.11
N THR A 158 3.07 -0.72 16.00
CA THR A 158 4.48 -0.39 16.25
C THR A 158 5.30 -0.80 15.04
N VAL A 159 6.32 -0.01 14.72
CA VAL A 159 7.11 -0.15 13.50
C VAL A 159 8.60 -0.03 13.84
N THR A 160 9.43 -0.83 13.18
CA THR A 160 10.90 -0.67 13.18
C THR A 160 11.44 -0.76 11.75
N GLY A 161 12.67 -0.30 11.54
CA GLY A 161 13.32 -0.23 10.23
C GLY A 161 12.92 1.02 9.42
N ASN A 162 13.29 1.04 8.14
CA ASN A 162 13.12 2.18 7.24
C ASN A 162 11.74 2.20 6.56
N ILE A 163 10.69 2.08 7.36
CA ILE A 163 9.30 2.15 6.89
C ILE A 163 8.47 3.06 7.80
N VAL A 164 7.39 3.58 7.25
CA VAL A 164 6.36 4.32 8.00
C VAL A 164 5.01 3.73 7.65
N LEU A 165 4.19 3.55 8.69
CA LEU A 165 2.81 3.10 8.56
C LEU A 165 1.88 4.24 8.91
N ASP A 166 1.24 4.84 7.90
CA ASP A 166 0.23 5.86 8.13
C ASP A 166 -1.14 5.21 8.36
N VAL A 167 -1.89 5.76 9.31
CA VAL A 167 -3.22 5.31 9.71
C VAL A 167 -4.18 6.48 9.67
N GLN A 168 -5.21 6.40 8.83
CA GLN A 168 -6.38 7.27 8.90
C GLN A 168 -7.47 6.58 9.69
N PHE A 169 -8.00 7.30 10.67
CA PHE A 169 -9.11 6.85 11.49
C PHE A 169 -10.01 8.03 11.79
N PHE A 170 -11.24 7.99 11.26
CA PHE A 170 -12.18 9.10 11.31
C PHE A 170 -13.62 8.60 11.47
N PRO A 171 -14.50 9.39 12.10
CA PRO A 171 -15.87 8.97 12.34
C PRO A 171 -16.73 9.04 11.08
N ASP A 172 -17.70 8.14 11.00
CA ASP A 172 -18.73 8.07 9.97
C ASP A 172 -20.09 7.90 10.66
N GLY A 173 -20.60 9.03 11.15
CA GLY A 173 -21.73 9.10 12.08
C GLY A 173 -21.31 9.77 13.38
N ASP A 174 -21.67 9.16 14.51
CA ASP A 174 -21.32 9.68 15.83
C ASP A 174 -19.81 9.56 16.12
N ALA A 175 -19.16 10.71 16.33
CA ALA A 175 -17.74 10.80 16.62
C ALA A 175 -17.33 10.17 17.96
N GLY A 176 -18.27 10.00 18.88
CA GLY A 176 -18.03 9.32 20.15
C GLY A 176 -17.57 7.87 20.00
N GLN A 177 -17.84 7.24 18.85
CA GLN A 177 -17.45 5.85 18.57
C GLN A 177 -15.99 5.66 18.17
N CYS A 178 -15.33 6.77 17.84
CA CYS A 178 -13.97 6.76 17.36
C CYS A 178 -13.13 7.66 18.27
N PRO A 179 -12.88 7.28 19.54
CA PRO A 179 -12.15 8.14 20.45
C PRO A 179 -10.78 8.52 19.88
N ASP A 180 -10.46 9.81 20.00
CA ASP A 180 -9.25 10.42 19.45
C ASP A 180 -9.10 10.27 17.91
N ALA A 181 -10.19 10.07 17.18
CA ALA A 181 -10.17 10.09 15.72
C ALA A 181 -9.80 11.48 15.17
N LEU A 182 -9.26 11.49 13.96
CA LEU A 182 -8.93 12.72 13.25
C LEU A 182 -10.01 13.04 12.21
N PRO A 183 -10.08 14.28 11.70
CA PRO A 183 -10.91 14.59 10.53
C PRO A 183 -10.51 13.76 9.31
N ALA A 184 -11.47 13.46 8.44
CA ALA A 184 -11.23 12.72 7.20
C ALA A 184 -10.09 13.35 6.38
N GLY A 185 -9.17 12.52 5.87
CA GLY A 185 -7.97 12.94 5.15
C GLY A 185 -6.76 13.25 6.03
N GLN A 186 -6.92 13.31 7.36
CA GLN A 186 -5.79 13.42 8.29
C GLN A 186 -5.37 12.04 8.82
N HIS A 187 -4.07 11.85 9.07
CA HIS A 187 -3.51 10.57 9.51
C HIS A 187 -2.49 10.76 10.64
N ARG A 188 -2.26 9.68 11.38
CA ARG A 188 -1.09 9.50 12.25
C ARG A 188 -0.10 8.55 11.59
N SER A 189 1.17 8.63 11.94
CA SER A 189 2.22 7.81 11.36
C SER A 189 2.96 7.03 12.44
N ALA A 190 2.99 5.71 12.30
CA ALA A 190 3.82 4.84 13.13
C ALA A 190 5.19 4.65 12.48
N PHE A 191 6.25 4.87 13.25
CA PHE A 191 7.64 4.67 12.86
C PHE A 191 8.46 4.32 14.12
N ALA A 192 9.77 4.06 13.96
CA ALA A 192 10.63 3.67 15.08
C ALA A 192 10.49 4.62 16.28
N GLY A 193 10.09 4.07 17.43
CA GLY A 193 9.87 4.82 18.68
C GLY A 193 8.55 5.59 18.78
N THR A 194 7.75 5.64 17.71
CA THR A 194 6.47 6.37 17.66
C THR A 194 5.35 5.41 17.25
N PRO A 195 4.65 4.77 18.21
CA PRO A 195 3.49 3.94 17.92
C PRO A 195 2.27 4.78 17.53
N VAL A 196 1.30 4.15 16.86
CA VAL A 196 -0.03 4.72 16.62
C VAL A 196 -1.08 3.83 17.23
N THR A 197 -1.97 4.41 18.03
CA THR A 197 -3.16 3.75 18.57
C THR A 197 -4.41 4.38 17.99
N VAL A 198 -5.34 3.54 17.53
CA VAL A 198 -6.73 3.91 17.23
C VAL A 198 -7.63 3.21 18.24
N LYS A 199 -8.71 3.89 18.63
CA LYS A 199 -9.64 3.43 19.66
C LYS A 199 -10.96 3.14 18.97
N VAL A 200 -11.39 1.89 19.00
CA VAL A 200 -12.67 1.48 18.41
C VAL A 200 -13.66 1.26 19.55
N ASP A 201 -14.59 2.20 19.70
CA ASP A 201 -15.70 2.07 20.66
C ASP A 201 -16.61 0.92 20.21
N ALA A 202 -17.17 0.21 21.17
CA ALA A 202 -17.95 -1.00 20.96
C ALA A 202 -19.32 -0.92 21.66
N ASP A 203 -19.72 0.26 22.11
CA ASP A 203 -20.82 0.49 23.03
C ASP A 203 -22.20 0.73 22.39
N ASN A 204 -22.46 0.13 21.21
CA ASN A 204 -23.79 0.12 20.57
C ASN A 204 -24.33 1.54 20.28
N ARG A 205 -23.55 2.33 19.53
CA ARG A 205 -23.97 3.65 19.06
C ARG A 205 -24.16 3.63 17.54
N ALA A 206 -25.16 4.39 17.06
CA ALA A 206 -25.45 4.47 15.64
C ALA A 206 -24.34 5.21 14.88
N GLY A 207 -23.65 4.54 13.96
CA GLY A 207 -22.52 5.11 13.23
C GLY A 207 -21.42 4.09 13.01
N GLY A 208 -20.21 4.58 12.73
CA GLY A 208 -19.02 3.74 12.72
C GLY A 208 -17.74 4.56 12.58
N CYS A 209 -16.64 3.85 12.43
CA CYS A 209 -15.32 4.43 12.21
C CYS A 209 -14.72 3.92 10.90
N GLN A 210 -14.27 4.84 10.07
CA GLN A 210 -13.53 4.53 8.85
C GLN A 210 -12.05 4.36 9.18
N PHE A 211 -11.44 3.33 8.63
CA PHE A 211 -10.05 2.95 8.88
C PHE A 211 -9.33 2.65 7.56
N LEU A 212 -8.24 3.37 7.30
CA LEU A 212 -7.36 3.19 6.15
C LEU A 212 -5.91 3.16 6.60
N MET A 213 -5.08 2.45 5.85
CA MET A 213 -3.65 2.38 6.09
C MET A 213 -2.85 2.64 4.83
N ARG A 214 -1.63 3.14 5.00
CA ARG A 214 -0.66 3.29 3.91
C ARG A 214 0.71 2.92 4.43
N LEU A 215 1.39 2.02 3.71
CA LEU A 215 2.79 1.72 3.92
C LEU A 215 3.65 2.66 3.07
N ARG A 216 4.71 3.22 3.65
CA ARG A 216 5.75 3.95 2.94
C ARG A 216 7.11 3.34 3.27
N HIS A 217 7.96 3.18 2.26
CA HIS A 217 9.34 2.72 2.40
C HIS A 217 10.30 3.65 1.66
N PHE A 218 11.58 3.61 2.04
CA PHE A 218 12.62 4.53 1.57
C PHE A 218 13.91 3.79 1.24
#